data_AF-A0A848KWH9-F1
#
_entry.id   AF-A0A848KWH9-F1
#
_cell.length_a   1.000
_cell.length_b   1.000
_cell.length_c   1.000
_cell.angle_alpha   90.00
_cell.angle_beta   90.00
_cell.angle_gamma   90.00
#
_symmetry.space_group_name_H-M   'P 1'
#
loop_
_entity.id
_entity.type
_entity.pdbx_description
1 polymer ?
#
loop_
_entity_poly.entity_id
_entity_poly.type
_entity_poly.pdbx_seq_one_letter_code
_entity_poly.pdbx_strand_id
1 'polypeptide(L)'
;MTPEHLLDACEVAVVHALEQAGKRTKTLSRGERFQLVDSGVPQHDIHMCVHVDGDQTAELDRLLRDAWTALAVVYPALWVRVACDEYTRALILARRPHDRDALRRFLETACEHASATAP
;
A
#
# COMPACT_ATOMS: atom_id res chain seq x y z
N MET A 1 2.23 4.47 -21.80
CA MET A 1 2.85 3.65 -20.74
C MET A 1 2.39 2.22 -20.95
N THR A 2 3.28 1.23 -20.93
CA THR A 2 2.89 -0.18 -21.09
C THR A 2 2.26 -0.70 -19.79
N PRO A 3 1.46 -1.79 -19.83
CA PRO A 3 0.91 -2.41 -18.63
C PRO A 3 1.98 -2.80 -17.59
N GLU A 4 3.14 -3.28 -18.05
CA GLU A 4 4.25 -3.65 -17.16
C GLU A 4 4.85 -2.41 -16.45
N HIS A 5 5.02 -1.27 -17.13
CA HIS A 5 5.50 -0.05 -16.47
C HIS A 5 4.50 0.50 -15.44
N LEU A 6 3.20 0.31 -15.68
CA LEU A 6 2.18 0.66 -14.68
C LEU A 6 2.29 -0.24 -13.46
N LEU A 7 2.42 -1.55 -13.65
CA LEU A 7 2.57 -2.50 -12.55
C LEU A 7 3.83 -2.20 -11.73
N ASP A 8 4.96 -1.93 -12.38
CA ASP A 8 6.21 -1.56 -11.69
C ASP A 8 6.06 -0.28 -10.86
N ALA A 9 5.42 0.74 -11.41
CA ALA A 9 5.17 1.98 -10.69
C ALA A 9 4.23 1.78 -9.48
N CYS A 10 3.20 0.94 -9.65
CA CYS A 10 2.28 0.58 -8.57
C CYS A 10 2.98 -0.25 -7.49
N GLU A 11 3.84 -1.20 -7.86
CA GLU A 11 4.60 -2.02 -6.92
C GLU A 11 5.50 -1.14 -6.03
N VAL A 12 6.27 -0.25 -6.63
CA VAL A 12 7.11 0.69 -5.87
C VAL A 12 6.27 1.58 -4.95
N ALA A 13 5.13 2.08 -5.43
CA ALA A 13 4.24 2.91 -4.63
C ALA A 13 3.64 2.14 -3.44
N VAL A 14 3.21 0.90 -3.65
CA VAL A 14 2.66 0.02 -2.60
C VAL A 14 3.72 -0.33 -1.57
N VAL A 15 4.92 -0.75 -2.00
CA VAL A 15 6.05 -1.04 -1.08
C VAL A 15 6.36 0.19 -0.24
N HIS A 16 6.43 1.37 -0.84
CA HIS A 16 6.63 2.62 -0.11
C HIS A 16 5.50 2.91 0.89
N ALA A 17 4.24 2.70 0.50
CA ALA A 17 3.09 2.90 1.38
C ALA A 17 3.13 1.96 2.60
N LEU A 18 3.51 0.70 2.40
CA LEU A 18 3.67 -0.29 3.48
C LEU A 18 4.82 0.10 4.43
N GLU A 19 5.95 0.59 3.90
CA GLU A 19 7.02 1.14 4.74
C GLU A 19 6.55 2.31 5.59
N GLN A 20 5.77 3.24 5.02
CA GLN A 20 5.21 4.38 5.75
C GLN A 20 4.25 3.92 6.84
N ALA A 21 3.39 2.94 6.56
CA ALA A 21 2.50 2.35 7.55
C ALA A 21 3.30 1.73 8.70
N GLY A 22 4.34 0.93 8.39
CA GLY A 22 5.25 0.37 9.39
C GLY A 22 5.97 1.44 10.22
N LYS A 23 6.41 2.54 9.60
CA LYS A 23 7.08 3.67 10.28
C LYS A 23 6.13 4.46 11.19
N ARG A 24 4.86 4.59 10.81
CA ARG A 24 3.83 5.39 11.50
C ARG A 24 2.97 4.58 12.47
N THR A 25 3.20 3.28 12.59
CA THR A 25 2.49 2.42 13.53
C THR A 25 2.69 2.89 14.97
N LYS A 26 1.63 2.75 15.77
CA LYS A 26 1.68 2.93 17.24
C LYS A 26 1.93 1.62 17.97
N THR A 27 1.82 0.49 17.28
CA THR A 27 1.98 -0.86 17.87
C THR A 27 3.42 -1.15 18.29
N LEU A 28 4.40 -0.54 17.59
CA LEU A 28 5.82 -0.74 17.84
C LEU A 28 6.47 0.62 18.13
N SER A 29 7.32 0.66 19.14
CA SER A 29 8.25 1.76 19.38
C SER A 29 9.32 1.83 18.27
N ARG A 30 10.03 2.95 18.18
CA ARG A 30 11.14 3.11 17.23
C ARG A 30 12.25 2.07 17.45
N GLY A 31 12.52 1.70 18.70
CA GLY A 31 13.53 0.71 19.06
C GLY A 31 13.17 -0.69 18.58
N GLU A 32 11.92 -1.12 18.80
CA GLU A 32 11.42 -2.41 18.33
C GLU A 32 11.45 -2.49 16.80
N ARG A 33 11.07 -1.42 16.10
CA ARG A 33 11.19 -1.37 14.64
C ARG A 33 12.63 -1.51 14.16
N PHE A 34 13.58 -0.89 14.85
CA PHE A 34 15.00 -1.03 14.52
C PHE A 34 15.49 -2.47 14.72
N GLN A 35 15.09 -3.12 15.82
CA GLN A 35 15.44 -4.51 16.11
C GLN A 35 14.88 -5.47 15.05
N LEU A 36 13.65 -5.24 14.54
CA LEU A 36 13.09 -6.04 13.45
C LEU A 36 13.92 -5.91 12.16
N VAL A 37 14.37 -4.70 11.82
CA VAL A 37 15.21 -4.50 10.64
C VAL A 37 16.57 -5.17 10.82
N ASP A 38 17.17 -5.03 12.00
CA ASP A 38 18.47 -5.65 12.33
C ASP A 38 18.39 -7.18 12.32
N SER A 39 17.23 -7.76 12.67
CA SER A 39 16.98 -9.20 12.58
C SER A 39 16.60 -9.69 11.18
N GLY A 40 16.62 -8.81 10.18
CA GLY A 40 16.44 -9.15 8.77
C GLY A 40 15.03 -8.99 8.23
N VAL A 41 14.09 -8.39 8.99
CA VAL A 41 12.75 -8.08 8.48
C VAL A 41 12.82 -6.86 7.54
N PRO A 42 12.39 -7.00 6.27
CA PRO A 42 12.34 -5.86 5.35
C PRO A 42 11.45 -4.73 5.89
N GLN A 43 11.80 -3.47 5.61
CA GLN A 43 11.05 -2.32 6.15
C GLN A 43 9.58 -2.31 5.74
N HIS A 44 9.27 -2.74 4.52
CA HIS A 44 7.89 -2.80 4.04
C HIS A 44 7.09 -3.86 4.78
N ASP A 45 7.69 -4.94 5.26
CA ASP A 45 7.01 -6.04 5.95
C ASP A 45 6.64 -5.71 7.40
N ILE A 46 7.20 -4.64 7.98
CA ILE A 46 6.85 -4.17 9.33
C ILE A 46 5.35 -3.82 9.45
N HIS A 47 4.69 -3.50 8.33
CA HIS A 47 3.24 -3.26 8.31
C HIS A 47 2.43 -4.47 8.84
N MET A 48 2.95 -5.70 8.73
CA MET A 48 2.26 -6.90 9.24
C MET A 48 2.18 -6.93 10.78
N CYS A 49 3.00 -6.14 11.46
CA CYS A 49 2.94 -5.95 12.91
C CYS A 49 1.99 -4.81 13.32
N VAL A 50 1.37 -4.10 12.38
CA VAL A 50 0.41 -3.03 12.67
C VAL A 50 -0.86 -3.64 13.23
N HIS A 51 -1.33 -3.09 14.34
CA HIS A 51 -2.66 -3.34 14.87
C HIS A 51 -3.54 -2.11 14.64
N VAL A 52 -4.68 -2.30 13.97
CA VAL A 52 -5.65 -1.26 13.68
C VAL A 52 -6.82 -1.44 14.63
N ASP A 53 -6.79 -0.70 15.75
CA ASP A 53 -7.85 -0.71 16.76
C ASP A 53 -8.81 0.48 16.59
N GLY A 54 -10.09 0.25 16.86
CA GLY A 54 -11.11 1.31 16.82
C GLY A 54 -11.56 1.67 15.41
N ASP A 55 -11.52 2.96 15.07
CA ASP A 55 -11.92 3.45 13.75
C ASP A 55 -10.86 3.09 12.69
N GLN A 56 -11.11 1.97 12.01
CA GLN A 56 -10.21 1.42 11.00
C GLN A 56 -9.94 2.41 9.87
N THR A 57 -10.95 3.14 9.41
CA THR A 57 -10.81 4.07 8.28
C THR A 57 -9.90 5.22 8.66
N ALA A 58 -10.16 5.87 9.80
CA ALA A 58 -9.36 7.00 10.26
C ALA A 58 -7.91 6.62 10.54
N GLU A 59 -7.67 5.43 11.09
CA GLU A 59 -6.32 4.94 11.37
C GLU A 59 -5.57 4.58 10.08
N LEU A 60 -6.23 3.92 9.11
CA LEU A 60 -5.64 3.64 7.81
C LEU A 60 -5.32 4.93 7.04
N ASP A 61 -6.20 5.93 7.07
CA ASP A 61 -5.96 7.26 6.47
C ASP A 61 -4.73 7.93 7.10
N ARG A 62 -4.55 7.79 8.42
CA ARG A 62 -3.37 8.31 9.13
C ARG A 62 -2.10 7.57 8.71
N LEU A 63 -2.14 6.24 8.61
CA LEU A 63 -0.99 5.42 8.23
C LEU A 63 -0.56 5.68 6.79
N LEU A 64 -1.52 5.82 5.87
CA LEU A 64 -1.29 5.95 4.42
C LEU A 64 -1.24 7.41 3.93
N ARG A 65 -1.30 8.38 4.84
CA ARG A 65 -1.24 9.81 4.51
C ARG A 65 -0.07 10.13 3.56
N ASP A 66 -0.38 10.81 2.45
CA ASP A 66 0.57 11.25 1.42
C ASP A 66 1.33 10.14 0.69
N ALA A 67 1.03 8.85 0.93
CA ALA A 67 1.75 7.72 0.33
C ALA A 67 1.66 7.70 -1.21
N TRP A 68 0.58 8.24 -1.76
CA TRP A 68 0.28 8.22 -3.20
C TRP A 68 0.77 9.46 -3.96
N THR A 69 1.49 10.38 -3.30
CA THR A 69 1.90 11.65 -3.90
C THR A 69 2.81 11.43 -5.12
N ALA A 70 3.80 10.54 -5.01
CA ALA A 70 4.70 10.24 -6.12
C ALA A 70 3.97 9.52 -7.28
N LEU A 71 3.08 8.57 -6.95
CA LEU A 71 2.29 7.86 -7.95
C LEU A 71 1.37 8.82 -8.72
N ALA A 72 0.77 9.81 -8.04
CA ALA A 72 -0.05 10.84 -8.66
C ALA A 72 0.68 11.66 -9.72
N VAL A 73 1.99 11.89 -9.52
CA VAL A 73 2.83 12.66 -10.45
C VAL A 73 3.14 11.84 -11.69
N VAL A 74 3.41 10.54 -11.53
CA VAL A 74 3.81 9.66 -12.65
C VAL A 74 2.61 9.09 -13.40
N TYR A 75 1.50 8.85 -12.69
CA TYR A 75 0.27 8.30 -13.25
C TYR A 75 -0.96 9.04 -12.70
N PRO A 76 -1.51 10.02 -13.44
CA PRO A 76 -2.54 10.91 -12.91
C PRO A 76 -3.93 10.27 -12.83
N ALA A 77 -4.14 9.08 -13.40
CA ALA A 77 -5.43 8.42 -13.36
C ALA A 77 -5.83 8.07 -11.92
N LEU A 78 -6.97 8.59 -11.48
CA LEU A 78 -7.43 8.42 -10.09
C LEU A 78 -7.66 6.94 -9.74
N TRP A 79 -8.21 6.15 -10.66
CA TRP A 79 -8.54 4.74 -10.42
C TRP A 79 -7.30 3.91 -10.03
N VAL A 80 -6.11 4.24 -10.55
CA VAL A 80 -4.87 3.55 -10.17
C VAL A 80 -4.51 3.81 -8.72
N ARG A 81 -4.60 5.07 -8.28
CA ARG A 81 -4.32 5.42 -6.88
C ARG A 81 -5.32 4.78 -5.93
N VAL A 82 -6.59 4.77 -6.30
CA VAL A 82 -7.65 4.08 -5.54
C VAL A 82 -7.35 2.59 -5.44
N ALA A 83 -7.00 1.95 -6.56
CA ALA A 83 -6.67 0.53 -6.58
C ALA A 83 -5.48 0.18 -5.67
N CYS A 84 -4.39 0.97 -5.74
CA CYS A 84 -3.23 0.79 -4.87
C CYS A 84 -3.56 1.04 -3.39
N ASP A 85 -4.40 2.04 -3.09
CA ASP A 85 -4.84 2.34 -1.72
C ASP A 85 -5.67 1.20 -1.14
N GLU A 86 -6.69 0.72 -1.86
CA GLU A 86 -7.54 -0.39 -1.43
C GLU A 86 -6.74 -1.68 -1.24
N TYR A 87 -5.86 -2.01 -2.19
CA TYR A 87 -4.97 -3.16 -2.09
C TYR A 87 -4.09 -3.07 -0.83
N THR A 88 -3.49 -1.90 -0.57
CA THR A 88 -2.59 -1.69 0.58
C THR A 88 -3.36 -1.76 1.90
N ARG A 89 -4.55 -1.17 1.98
CA ARG A 89 -5.43 -1.30 3.15
C ARG A 89 -5.78 -2.76 3.42
N ALA A 90 -6.10 -3.53 2.39
CA ALA A 90 -6.40 -4.95 2.53
C ALA A 90 -5.20 -5.74 3.08
N LEU A 91 -3.97 -5.45 2.63
CA LEU A 91 -2.76 -6.07 3.18
C LEU A 91 -2.55 -5.74 4.67
N ILE A 92 -2.70 -4.47 5.05
CA ILE A 92 -2.53 -4.02 6.44
C ILE A 92 -3.55 -4.70 7.36
N LEU A 93 -4.83 -4.68 6.98
CA LEU A 93 -5.89 -5.30 7.78
C LEU A 93 -5.72 -6.83 7.88
N ALA A 94 -5.32 -7.47 6.79
CA ALA A 94 -5.11 -8.92 6.74
C ALA A 94 -3.75 -9.36 7.32
N ARG A 95 -2.83 -8.41 7.58
CA ARG A 95 -1.43 -8.65 7.97
C ARG A 95 -0.74 -9.65 7.02
N ARG A 96 -0.84 -9.38 5.72
CA ARG A 96 -0.29 -10.25 4.67
C ARG A 96 0.89 -9.60 3.95
N PRO A 97 1.89 -10.37 3.53
CA PRO A 97 2.99 -9.83 2.73
C PRO A 97 2.46 -9.33 1.38
N HIS A 98 3.18 -8.38 0.81
CA HIS A 98 2.93 -7.94 -0.56
C HIS A 98 3.18 -9.08 -1.56
N ASP A 99 2.30 -9.19 -2.56
CA ASP A 99 2.41 -10.15 -3.64
C ASP A 99 2.12 -9.44 -4.97
N ARG A 100 3.10 -9.45 -5.89
CA ARG A 100 3.04 -8.73 -7.16
C ARG A 100 1.92 -9.23 -8.07
N ASP A 101 1.65 -10.54 -8.08
CA ASP A 101 0.58 -11.11 -8.90
C ASP A 101 -0.80 -10.75 -8.34
N ALA A 102 -0.93 -10.64 -7.01
CA ALA A 102 -2.14 -10.15 -6.37
C ALA A 102 -2.38 -8.67 -6.70
N LEU A 103 -1.34 -7.85 -6.72
CA LEU A 103 -1.45 -6.45 -7.15
C LEU A 103 -1.86 -6.36 -8.63
N ARG A 104 -1.26 -7.16 -9.51
CA ARG A 104 -1.63 -7.24 -10.94
C ARG A 104 -3.13 -7.52 -11.10
N ARG A 105 -3.65 -8.55 -10.44
CA ARG A 105 -5.08 -8.90 -10.48
C ARG A 105 -5.98 -7.78 -9.94
N PHE A 106 -5.52 -7.08 -8.91
CA PHE A 106 -6.27 -5.95 -8.33
C PHE A 106 -6.36 -4.79 -9.32
N LEU A 107 -5.26 -4.47 -10.00
CA LEU A 107 -5.21 -3.42 -11.03
C LEU A 107 -6.04 -3.77 -12.27
N GLU A 108 -6.01 -5.03 -12.73
CA GLU A 108 -6.84 -5.53 -13.83
C GLU A 108 -8.33 -5.35 -13.50
N THR A 109 -8.74 -5.83 -12.32
CA THR A 109 -10.13 -5.69 -11.83
C THR A 109 -10.54 -4.21 -11.74
N ALA A 110 -9.68 -3.34 -11.20
CA ALA A 110 -9.99 -1.90 -11.09
C ALA A 110 -10.10 -1.22 -12.47
N CYS A 111 -9.27 -1.62 -13.43
CA CYS A 111 -9.30 -1.10 -14.80
C CYS A 111 -10.62 -1.42 -15.52
N GLU A 112 -11.13 -2.64 -15.33
CA GLU A 112 -12.43 -3.07 -15.87
C GLU A 112 -13.57 -2.22 -15.31
N HIS A 113 -13.60 -2.01 -13.98
CA HIS A 113 -14.61 -1.16 -13.35
C HIS A 113 -14.52 0.30 -13.80
N ALA A 114 -13.31 0.86 -13.92
CA ALA A 114 -13.11 2.22 -14.39
C ALA A 114 -13.61 2.41 -15.84
N SER A 115 -13.41 1.39 -16.69
CA SER A 115 -13.85 1.38 -18.08
C SER A 115 -15.36 1.23 -18.22
N ALA A 116 -16.01 0.48 -17.32
CA ALA A 116 -17.47 0.32 -17.28
C ALA A 116 -18.21 1.59 -16.80
N THR A 117 -17.51 2.51 -16.13
CA THR A 117 -18.09 3.73 -15.55
C THR A 117 -17.77 4.99 -16.37
N ALA A 118 -17.06 4.85 -17.49
CA ALA A 118 -16.79 5.95 -18.42
C ALA A 118 -18.04 6.23 -19.28
N PRO A 119 -18.53 7.49 -19.34
CA PRO A 119 -19.70 7.88 -20.12
C PRO A 119 -19.49 7.80 -21.64
#